data_AF-A0AAX2IJ68-F1
#
_entry.id   AF-A0AAX2IJ68-F1
#
_cell.length_a   1.000
_cell.length_b   1.000
_cell.length_c   1.000
_cell.angle_alpha   90.00
_cell.angle_beta   90.00
_cell.angle_gamma   90.00
#
_symmetry.space_group_name_H-M   'P 1'
#
loop_
_entity.id
_entity.type
_entity.pdbx_description
1 polymer ?
#
loop_
_entity_poly.entity_id
_entity_poly.type
_entity_poly.pdbx_seq_one_letter_code
_entity_poly.pdbx_strand_id
1 'polypeptide(L)' 'MKNLKKLSKKDLRKIQGGQAPACCLSWNPILRECRSWDYNCLNP' A
#
# COMPACT_ATOMS: atom_id res chain seq x y z
N MET A 1 -8.00 -28.32 11.50
CA MET A 1 -7.66 -27.60 10.26
C MET A 1 -7.02 -28.60 9.29
N LYS A 2 -7.77 -29.09 8.30
CA LYS A 2 -7.28 -30.08 7.33
C LYS A 2 -6.83 -29.33 6.07
N ASN A 3 -5.56 -29.49 5.68
CA ASN A 3 -4.97 -29.08 4.39
C ASN A 3 -4.64 -27.60 4.13
N LEU A 4 -3.93 -26.93 5.04
CA LEU A 4 -3.23 -25.68 4.70
C LEU A 4 -1.83 -26.02 4.14
N LYS A 5 -1.65 -25.92 2.81
CA LYS A 5 -0.32 -26.01 2.18
C LYS A 5 0.45 -24.72 2.45
N LYS A 6 1.69 -24.83 2.91
CA LYS A 6 2.61 -23.69 3.06
C LYS A 6 2.93 -23.15 1.66
N LEU A 7 2.56 -21.90 1.39
CA LEU A 7 2.86 -21.24 0.11
C LEU A 7 4.38 -21.02 -0.02
N SER A 8 4.92 -21.21 -1.23
CA SER A 8 6.31 -20.82 -1.50
C SER A 8 6.40 -19.29 -1.57
N LYS A 9 7.57 -18.71 -1.29
CA LYS A 9 7.77 -17.25 -1.37
C LYS A 9 7.45 -16.68 -2.76
N LYS A 10 7.56 -17.49 -3.82
CA LYS A 10 7.25 -17.10 -5.20
C LYS A 10 5.75 -17.01 -5.46
N ASP A 11 4.96 -17.78 -4.73
CA ASP A 11 3.49 -17.82 -4.86
C ASP A 11 2.81 -16.74 -4.00
N LEU A 12 3.56 -16.11 -3.08
CA LEU A 12 3.05 -15.00 -2.28
C LEU A 12 2.77 -13.81 -3.20
N ARG A 13 1.50 -13.42 -3.31
CA ARG A 13 1.13 -12.16 -3.96
C ARG A 13 1.81 -11.00 -3.23
N LYS A 14 2.53 -10.16 -3.98
CA LYS A 14 3.00 -8.87 -3.47
C LYS A 14 1.78 -7.97 -3.25
N ILE A 15 1.41 -7.80 -1.99
CA ILE A 15 0.43 -6.78 -1.60
C ILE A 15 1.15 -5.44 -1.72
N GLN A 16 0.74 -4.58 -2.65
CA GLN A 16 1.34 -3.25 -2.85
C GLN A 16 0.95 -2.23 -1.75
N GLY A 17 0.46 -2.72 -0.61
CA GLY A 17 0.10 -1.96 0.60
C GLY A 17 -0.87 -0.80 0.39
N GLY A 18 -1.89 -1.04 -0.43
CA GLY A 18 -3.05 -0.15 -0.56
C GLY A 18 -2.80 1.05 -1.47
N GLN A 19 -3.90 1.57 -2.03
CA GLN A 19 -3.85 2.76 -2.87
C GLN A 19 -3.49 3.97 -2.01
N ALA A 20 -2.59 4.81 -2.52
CA ALA A 20 -2.26 6.07 -1.88
C ALA A 20 -3.50 6.99 -1.81
N PRO A 21 -3.70 7.74 -0.72
CA PRO A 21 -4.69 8.81 -0.67
C PRO A 21 -4.46 9.84 -1.78
N ALA A 22 -5.54 10.46 -2.27
CA ALA A 22 -5.43 11.58 -3.22
C ALA A 22 -4.52 12.67 -2.66
N CYS A 23 -3.69 13.28 -3.51
CA CYS A 23 -2.75 14.35 -3.11
C CYS A 23 -1.61 13.93 -2.16
N CYS A 24 -1.45 12.63 -1.86
CA CYS A 24 -0.30 12.16 -1.09
C CYS A 24 0.94 12.00 -1.97
N LEU A 25 2.01 12.74 -1.68
CA LEU A 25 3.29 12.67 -2.41
C LEU A 25 4.23 11.59 -1.88
N SER A 26 4.09 11.24 -0.60
CA SER A 26 4.98 10.30 0.08
C SER A 26 4.16 9.25 0.84
N TRP A 27 3.46 8.41 0.09
CA TRP A 27 2.68 7.30 0.64
C TRP A 27 3.59 6.18 1.12
N ASN A 28 3.46 5.80 2.39
CA ASN A 28 4.09 4.61 2.94
C ASN A 28 3.06 3.46 3.01
N PRO A 29 3.13 2.49 2.08
CA PRO A 29 2.16 1.40 2.00
C PRO A 29 2.27 0.38 3.16
N ILE A 30 3.39 0.37 3.89
CA ILE A 30 3.62 -0.54 5.03
C ILE A 30 2.96 0.04 6.29
N LEU A 31 3.20 1.32 6.56
CA LEU A 31 2.67 2.03 7.74
C LEU A 31 1.28 2.63 7.50
N ARG A 32 0.81 2.66 6.24
CA ARG A 32 -0.45 3.28 5.81
C ARG A 32 -0.55 4.76 6.20
N GLU A 33 0.58 5.47 6.10
CA GLU A 33 0.69 6.88 6.43
C GLU A 33 1.20 7.66 5.22
N CYS A 34 0.74 8.90 5.07
CA CYS A 34 1.30 9.84 4.13
C CYS A 34 2.24 10.80 4.87
N ARG A 35 3.50 10.90 4.43
CA ARG A 35 4.51 11.76 5.07
C ARG A 35 4.60 13.16 4.48
N SER A 36 4.06 13.36 3.29
CA SER A 36 4.05 14.65 2.59
C SER A 36 2.84 14.73 1.67
N TRP A 37 2.17 15.87 1.69
CA TRP A 37 0.96 16.14 0.92
C TRP A 37 1.20 17.27 -0.06
N ASP A 38 0.62 17.14 -1.26
CA ASP A 38 0.50 18.24 -2.21
C ASP A 38 -0.71 19.09 -1.84
N TYR A 39 -0.45 20.26 -1.26
CA TYR A 39 -1.51 21.18 -0.85
C TYR A 39 -2.22 21.86 -2.03
N ASN A 40 -1.59 21.90 -3.21
CA ASN A 40 -2.19 22.52 -4.40
C ASN A 40 -3.07 21.55 -5.19
N CYS A 41 -3.01 20.25 -4.88
CA CYS A 41 -3.74 19.21 -5.61
C CYS A 41 -5.28 19.30 -5.50
N LEU A 42 -5.82 19.96 -4.49
CA LEU A 42 -7.28 20.11 -4.30
C LEU A 42 -7.88 21.39 -4.89
N ASN A 43 -7.05 22.31 -5.39
CA ASN A 43 -7.50 23.55 -6.02
C ASN A 43 -6.63 23.85 -7.27
N PRO A 44 -7.05 23.38 -8.45
CA PRO A 44 -6.38 23.68 -9.73
C PRO A 44 -6.54 25.14 -10.17
#